data_AF-A0A496WFC6-F1
#
_entry.id   AF-A0A496WFC6-F1
#
_cell.length_a   1.000
_cell.length_b   1.000
_cell.length_c   1.000
_cell.angle_alpha   90.00
_cell.angle_beta   90.00
_cell.angle_gamma   90.00
#
_symmetry.space_group_name_H-M   'P 1'
#
loop_
_entity.id
_entity.type
_entity.pdbx_description
1 polymer ?
#
loop_
_entity_poly.entity_id
_entity_poly.type
_entity_poly.pdbx_seq_one_letter_code
_entity_poly.pdbx_strand_id
1 'polypeptide(L)'
;MTIEDSDDGEAGPWNPDIKSILPAKYLPLSTMFRPENVFTSIETATELSDFTGLPIQQLICFRPERLVVHELLIRVSADIFVSDGTKYEDLGVNYRNIVGVILREYIEPHMAQIVTRFDALSAQVDGMVETELATSLFAEMVRVEQIQSPSGLARFFKPRAKKKKAVQSESPEIRQQRFLSSWQQKADSSDDPLDAAVYRMLAKVTNAIIVKHGRLLGDKSLLARLVCGLVCNERGSEIIGDLIAPYIQQAAVQEAYPVLPAQREPVVINIKGASAAGKSTMRPLQHRQTEILGLNWHDFALISPDIWRKYLLDYDSLGPAYKYAGTLAGDEIPIIDAKLDCYIGDKNRQGRVSHLLIDRFRFDSFAPGHDTEEGSNLLTRFGH
;
A
#
# COMPACT_ATOMS: atom_id res chain seq x y z
N MET A 1 -29.63 37.07 22.67
CA MET A 1 -29.62 37.54 21.27
C MET A 1 -29.03 36.40 20.48
N THR A 2 -29.93 35.57 19.98
CA THR A 2 -29.71 34.37 19.18
C THR A 2 -29.07 34.79 17.86
N ILE A 3 -27.94 34.18 17.52
CA ILE A 3 -27.40 34.23 16.16
C ILE A 3 -28.12 33.10 15.44
N GLU A 4 -29.03 33.50 14.56
CA GLU A 4 -29.80 32.62 13.68
C GLU A 4 -28.85 31.93 12.69
N ASP A 5 -29.02 30.60 12.59
CA ASP A 5 -28.53 29.77 11.50
C ASP A 5 -29.09 30.31 10.19
N SER A 6 -28.22 30.83 9.32
CA SER A 6 -28.58 31.22 7.97
C SER A 6 -28.43 30.05 7.02
N ASP A 7 -29.60 29.45 6.76
CA ASP A 7 -30.10 28.92 5.49
C ASP A 7 -29.35 27.79 4.77
N ASP A 8 -30.07 26.67 4.70
CA ASP A 8 -29.84 25.45 3.93
C ASP A 8 -29.61 25.77 2.44
N GLY A 9 -28.34 25.84 2.03
CA GLY A 9 -27.97 25.64 0.63
C GLY A 9 -28.14 24.16 0.28
N GLU A 10 -29.23 23.84 -0.42
CA GLU A 10 -29.58 22.54 -1.02
C GLU A 10 -28.42 21.53 -1.11
N ALA A 11 -28.30 20.67 -0.09
CA ALA A 11 -27.45 19.50 -0.11
C ALA A 11 -28.06 18.42 -1.03
N GLY A 12 -28.05 18.69 -2.34
CA GLY A 12 -28.45 17.73 -3.36
C GLY A 12 -27.40 16.62 -3.52
N PRO A 13 -27.79 15.42 -4.01
CA PRO A 13 -26.89 14.28 -4.25
C PRO A 13 -25.82 14.51 -5.34
N TRP A 14 -25.77 15.72 -5.90
CA TRP A 14 -24.88 16.13 -7.00
C TRP A 14 -23.94 17.27 -6.62
N ASN A 15 -23.68 17.49 -5.34
CA ASN A 15 -22.65 18.44 -4.93
C ASN A 15 -21.27 17.74 -4.92
N PRO A 16 -20.38 18.00 -5.90
CA PRO A 16 -19.10 17.31 -6.03
C PRO A 16 -18.14 17.60 -4.87
N ASP A 17 -18.41 18.63 -4.07
CA ASP A 17 -17.61 19.01 -2.90
C ASP A 17 -18.08 18.32 -1.60
N ILE A 18 -19.22 17.62 -1.59
CA ILE A 18 -19.63 16.78 -0.46
C ILE A 18 -18.81 15.49 -0.49
N LYS A 19 -17.63 15.54 0.12
CA LYS A 19 -16.97 14.33 0.60
C LYS A 19 -17.83 13.80 1.74
N SER A 20 -18.20 12.51 1.70
CA SER A 20 -18.78 11.84 2.87
C SER A 20 -17.68 11.72 3.92
N ILE A 21 -17.46 12.81 4.65
CA ILE A 21 -16.40 12.90 5.66
C ILE A 21 -16.92 12.16 6.88
N LEU A 22 -16.15 11.16 7.31
CA LEU A 22 -16.39 10.49 8.59
C LEU A 22 -16.39 11.56 9.69
N PRO A 23 -17.48 11.74 10.46
CA PRO A 23 -17.51 12.74 11.52
C PRO A 23 -16.32 12.59 12.45
N ALA A 24 -15.74 13.70 12.91
CA ALA A 24 -14.50 13.68 13.69
C ALA A 24 -14.56 12.73 14.90
N LYS A 25 -15.71 12.66 15.58
CA LYS A 25 -15.96 11.74 16.70
C LYS A 25 -15.86 10.25 16.35
N TYR A 26 -15.99 9.87 15.08
CA TYR A 26 -15.91 8.49 14.60
C TYR A 26 -14.59 8.18 13.88
N LEU A 27 -13.73 9.19 13.63
CA LEU A 27 -12.40 8.95 13.06
C LEU A 27 -11.60 7.89 13.83
N PRO A 28 -11.58 7.86 15.18
CA PRO A 28 -10.85 6.81 15.91
C PRO A 28 -11.37 5.39 15.69
N LEU A 29 -12.61 5.24 15.18
CA LEU A 29 -13.19 3.95 14.85
C LEU A 29 -12.79 3.45 13.46
N SER A 30 -12.17 4.31 12.64
CA SER A 30 -11.65 3.92 11.33
C SER A 30 -10.62 2.81 11.49
N THR A 31 -10.70 1.78 10.66
CA THR A 31 -9.83 0.62 10.76
C THR A 31 -8.35 0.99 10.62
N MET A 32 -8.03 2.06 9.88
CA MET A 32 -6.67 2.59 9.73
C MET A 32 -6.15 3.43 10.90
N PHE A 33 -6.99 3.77 11.88
CA PHE A 33 -6.59 4.57 13.04
C PHE A 33 -6.72 3.83 14.37
N ARG A 34 -7.23 2.59 14.34
CA ARG A 34 -7.37 1.74 15.53
C ARG A 34 -6.00 1.24 16.01
N PRO A 35 -5.62 1.46 17.28
CA PRO A 35 -4.28 1.13 17.79
C PRO A 35 -3.94 -0.37 17.73
N GLU A 36 -4.94 -1.24 17.68
CA GLU A 36 -4.79 -2.69 17.45
C GLU A 36 -4.40 -3.04 16.01
N ASN A 37 -4.61 -2.15 15.04
CA ASN A 37 -4.31 -2.38 13.63
C ASN A 37 -3.02 -1.70 13.17
N VAL A 38 -2.63 -0.59 13.81
CA VAL A 38 -1.57 0.28 13.34
C VAL A 38 -0.63 0.72 14.47
N PHE A 39 0.62 1.01 14.10
CA PHE A 39 1.59 1.66 14.98
C PHE A 39 1.45 3.19 14.98
N THR A 40 1.04 3.77 13.85
CA THR A 40 0.89 5.22 13.69
C THR A 40 -0.48 5.68 14.20
N SER A 41 -0.51 6.56 15.21
CA SER A 41 -1.78 7.16 15.65
C SER A 41 -2.29 8.20 14.63
N ILE A 42 -3.57 8.57 14.72
CA ILE A 42 -4.16 9.59 13.85
C ILE A 42 -3.48 10.95 14.03
N GLU A 43 -3.09 11.30 15.26
CA GLU A 43 -2.37 12.55 15.56
C GLU A 43 -1.01 12.55 14.88
N THR A 44 -0.23 11.47 15.06
CA THR A 44 1.08 11.33 14.41
C THR A 44 0.94 11.35 12.88
N ALA A 45 -0.03 10.64 12.32
CA ALA A 45 -0.23 10.60 10.88
C ALA A 45 -0.62 11.98 10.32
N THR A 46 -1.40 12.75 11.06
CA THR A 46 -1.77 14.13 10.70
C THR A 46 -0.54 15.05 10.72
N GLU A 47 0.26 15.00 11.78
CA GLU A 47 1.50 15.78 11.88
C GLU A 47 2.49 15.43 10.75
N LEU A 48 2.64 14.14 10.45
CA LEU A 48 3.49 13.66 9.36
C LEU A 48 2.94 14.07 7.99
N SER A 49 1.63 14.07 7.80
CA SER A 49 0.98 14.54 6.56
C SER A 49 1.23 16.03 6.35
N ASP A 50 1.06 16.84 7.40
CA ASP A 50 1.33 18.27 7.35
C ASP A 50 2.82 18.56 7.09
N PHE A 51 3.71 17.75 7.68
CA PHE A 51 5.15 17.87 7.50
C PHE A 51 5.64 17.40 6.13
N THR A 52 5.18 16.26 5.62
CA THR A 52 5.70 15.66 4.38
C THR A 52 4.93 16.08 3.14
N GLY A 53 3.67 16.48 3.29
CA GLY A 53 2.73 16.64 2.18
C GLY A 53 2.18 15.34 1.60
N LEU A 54 2.58 14.18 2.15
CA LEU A 54 2.00 12.89 1.79
C LEU A 54 0.62 12.72 2.43
N PRO A 55 -0.34 12.07 1.75
CA PRO A 55 -1.65 11.84 2.33
C PRO A 55 -1.55 10.90 3.54
N ILE A 56 -2.39 11.12 4.55
CA ILE A 56 -2.44 10.34 5.80
C ILE A 56 -2.47 8.84 5.53
N GLN A 57 -3.24 8.40 4.54
CA GLN A 57 -3.37 6.98 4.18
C GLN A 57 -2.04 6.33 3.78
N GLN A 58 -1.11 7.10 3.22
CA GLN A 58 0.22 6.59 2.87
C GLN A 58 1.16 6.53 4.06
N LEU A 59 0.88 7.22 5.17
CA LEU A 59 1.77 7.36 6.33
C LEU A 59 1.42 6.42 7.49
N ILE A 60 0.31 5.69 7.37
CA ILE A 60 -0.12 4.71 8.36
C ILE A 60 0.75 3.47 8.28
N CYS A 61 1.42 3.11 9.38
CA CYS A 61 2.20 1.89 9.52
C CYS A 61 1.35 0.81 10.17
N PHE A 62 1.04 -0.26 9.44
CA PHE A 62 0.23 -1.37 9.95
C PHE A 62 1.05 -2.28 10.86
N ARG A 63 0.36 -2.88 11.83
CA ARG A 63 0.91 -3.95 12.64
C ARG A 63 0.99 -5.26 11.83
N PRO A 64 1.95 -6.14 12.11
CA PRO A 64 2.07 -7.43 11.43
C PRO A 64 0.78 -8.26 11.50
N GLU A 65 0.06 -8.24 12.62
CA GLU A 65 -1.21 -8.94 12.80
C GLU A 65 -2.27 -8.43 11.82
N ARG A 66 -2.29 -7.13 11.53
CA ARG A 66 -3.21 -6.55 10.54
C ARG A 66 -2.77 -6.86 9.11
N LEU A 67 -1.47 -6.88 8.86
CA LEU A 67 -0.92 -7.32 7.56
C LEU A 67 -1.26 -8.79 7.28
N VAL A 68 -1.28 -9.66 8.30
CA VAL A 68 -1.78 -11.04 8.18
C VAL A 68 -3.22 -11.06 7.68
N VAL A 69 -4.09 -10.22 8.25
CA VAL A 69 -5.48 -10.11 7.79
C VAL A 69 -5.54 -9.66 6.32
N HIS A 70 -4.74 -8.66 5.93
CA HIS A 70 -4.68 -8.21 4.54
C HIS A 70 -4.31 -9.34 3.57
N GLU A 71 -3.21 -10.05 3.85
CA GLU A 71 -2.71 -11.13 3.02
C GLU A 71 -3.65 -12.33 2.98
N LEU A 72 -4.31 -12.63 4.10
CA LEU A 72 -5.32 -13.69 4.16
C LEU A 72 -6.53 -13.35 3.30
N LEU A 73 -7.04 -12.12 3.37
CA LEU A 73 -8.17 -11.68 2.54
C LEU A 73 -7.83 -11.77 1.05
N ILE A 74 -6.62 -11.36 0.67
CA ILE A 74 -6.12 -11.44 -0.70
C ILE A 74 -6.10 -12.88 -1.19
N ARG A 75 -5.46 -13.79 -0.43
CA ARG A 75 -5.27 -15.18 -0.81
C ARG A 75 -6.57 -15.98 -0.83
N VAL A 76 -7.47 -15.77 0.14
CA VAL A 76 -8.80 -16.39 0.11
C VAL A 76 -9.59 -15.91 -1.11
N SER A 77 -9.53 -14.61 -1.44
CA SER A 77 -10.23 -14.06 -2.62
C SER A 77 -9.65 -14.57 -3.95
N ALA A 78 -8.34 -14.84 -4.01
CA ALA A 78 -7.65 -15.16 -5.24
C ALA A 78 -7.43 -16.66 -5.48
N ASP A 79 -7.38 -17.47 -4.43
CA ASP A 79 -6.97 -18.88 -4.49
C ASP A 79 -8.02 -19.88 -4.02
N ILE A 80 -9.05 -19.44 -3.29
CA ILE A 80 -10.11 -20.31 -2.78
C ILE A 80 -11.44 -19.92 -3.43
N PHE A 81 -12.17 -20.92 -3.92
CA PHE A 81 -13.53 -20.69 -4.40
C PHE A 81 -14.45 -20.43 -3.21
N VAL A 82 -15.16 -19.30 -3.25
CA VAL A 82 -16.18 -18.95 -2.26
C VAL A 82 -17.53 -18.92 -2.93
N SER A 83 -18.42 -19.82 -2.49
CA SER A 83 -19.79 -19.90 -3.01
C SER A 83 -20.53 -18.60 -2.74
N ASP A 84 -21.15 -18.05 -3.78
CA ASP A 84 -22.02 -16.88 -3.68
C ASP A 84 -23.45 -17.20 -3.24
N GLY A 85 -23.73 -18.48 -2.97
CA GLY A 85 -24.97 -18.97 -2.38
C GLY A 85 -26.21 -18.67 -3.24
N THR A 86 -27.36 -18.62 -2.57
CA THR A 86 -28.65 -18.29 -3.24
C THR A 86 -28.99 -16.82 -3.07
N LYS A 87 -28.44 -16.17 -2.05
CA LYS A 87 -28.60 -14.75 -1.74
C LYS A 87 -27.24 -14.08 -1.73
N TYR A 88 -27.20 -12.80 -2.14
CA TYR A 88 -25.97 -12.00 -2.12
C TYR A 88 -25.28 -11.95 -0.74
N GLU A 89 -26.05 -11.97 0.34
CA GLU A 89 -25.52 -11.97 1.71
C GLU A 89 -24.71 -13.23 2.02
N ASP A 90 -25.04 -14.36 1.38
CA ASP A 90 -24.42 -15.67 1.60
C ASP A 90 -22.94 -15.63 1.26
N LEU A 91 -22.56 -14.94 0.17
CA LEU A 91 -21.17 -14.73 -0.21
C LEU A 91 -20.35 -14.12 0.93
N GLY A 92 -20.87 -13.04 1.53
CA GLY A 92 -20.20 -12.36 2.62
C GLY A 92 -20.12 -13.22 3.88
N VAL A 93 -21.15 -14.02 4.16
CA VAL A 93 -21.17 -14.96 5.29
C VAL A 93 -20.15 -16.09 5.08
N ASN A 94 -20.18 -16.74 3.92
CA ASN A 94 -19.29 -17.83 3.55
C ASN A 94 -17.83 -17.38 3.56
N TYR A 95 -17.55 -16.22 2.96
CA TYR A 95 -16.22 -15.65 2.95
C TYR A 95 -15.70 -15.38 4.37
N ARG A 96 -16.50 -14.70 5.21
CA ARG A 96 -16.10 -14.42 6.60
C ARG A 96 -15.88 -15.69 7.41
N ASN A 97 -16.67 -16.74 7.16
CA ASN A 97 -16.48 -18.03 7.82
C ASN A 97 -15.14 -18.66 7.42
N ILE A 98 -14.84 -18.77 6.13
CA ILE A 98 -13.58 -19.33 5.62
C ILE A 98 -12.38 -18.55 6.20
N VAL A 99 -12.38 -17.22 6.06
CA VAL A 99 -11.30 -16.37 6.59
C VAL A 99 -11.17 -16.53 8.10
N GLY A 100 -12.29 -16.56 8.83
CA GLY A 100 -12.30 -16.72 10.28
C GLY A 100 -11.74 -18.06 10.76
N VAL A 101 -12.07 -19.16 10.08
CA VAL A 101 -11.53 -20.49 10.38
C VAL A 101 -10.03 -20.53 10.10
N ILE A 102 -9.59 -20.09 8.92
CA ILE A 102 -8.18 -20.09 8.56
C ILE A 102 -7.36 -19.22 9.52
N LEU A 103 -7.85 -18.03 9.86
CA LEU A 103 -7.15 -17.15 10.78
C LEU A 103 -7.00 -17.80 12.16
N ARG A 104 -8.09 -18.23 12.78
CA ARG A 104 -8.08 -18.72 14.18
C ARG A 104 -7.40 -20.06 14.36
N GLU A 105 -7.67 -21.01 13.48
CA GLU A 105 -7.24 -22.40 13.68
C GLU A 105 -5.87 -22.69 13.08
N TYR A 106 -5.47 -21.95 12.03
CA TYR A 106 -4.26 -22.25 11.25
C TYR A 106 -3.18 -21.16 11.31
N ILE A 107 -3.53 -19.89 11.51
CA ILE A 107 -2.54 -18.79 11.48
C ILE A 107 -2.25 -18.23 12.87
N GLU A 108 -3.27 -17.94 13.68
CA GLU A 108 -3.14 -17.38 15.03
C GLU A 108 -2.19 -18.19 15.95
N PRO A 109 -2.18 -19.55 15.92
CA PRO A 109 -1.22 -20.32 16.71
C PRO A 109 0.26 -20.02 16.40
N HIS A 110 0.52 -19.48 15.21
CA HIS A 110 1.87 -19.13 14.73
C HIS A 110 2.13 -17.61 14.73
N MET A 111 1.21 -16.79 15.24
CA MET A 111 1.29 -15.33 15.17
C MET A 111 2.57 -14.77 15.79
N ALA A 112 3.02 -15.31 16.93
CA ALA A 112 4.25 -14.86 17.58
C ALA A 112 5.49 -15.01 16.68
N GLN A 113 5.54 -16.05 15.84
CA GLN A 113 6.64 -16.27 14.90
C GLN A 113 6.57 -15.28 13.74
N ILE A 114 5.36 -14.98 13.25
CA ILE A 114 5.12 -13.99 12.20
C ILE A 114 5.56 -12.59 12.68
N VAL A 115 5.15 -12.18 13.88
CA VAL A 115 5.55 -10.92 14.51
C VAL A 115 7.07 -10.85 14.64
N THR A 116 7.71 -11.89 15.17
CA THR A 116 9.17 -11.95 15.30
C THR A 116 9.88 -11.78 13.95
N ARG A 117 9.33 -12.39 12.88
CA ARG A 117 9.92 -12.29 11.54
C ARG A 117 9.75 -10.89 10.94
N PHE A 118 8.61 -10.24 11.20
CA PHE A 118 8.38 -8.84 10.83
C PHE A 118 9.30 -7.88 11.59
N ASP A 119 9.48 -8.08 12.90
CA ASP A 119 10.37 -7.24 13.71
C ASP A 119 11.83 -7.35 13.24
N ALA A 120 12.26 -8.56 12.86
CA ALA A 120 13.59 -8.76 12.28
C ALA A 120 13.78 -8.01 10.94
N LEU A 121 12.75 -7.99 10.08
CA LEU A 121 12.75 -7.18 8.86
C LEU A 121 12.83 -5.69 9.20
N SER A 122 12.02 -5.22 10.16
CA SER A 122 12.01 -3.81 10.56
C SER A 122 13.37 -3.36 11.08
N ALA A 123 14.04 -4.17 11.90
CA ALA A 123 15.39 -3.89 12.38
C ALA A 123 16.44 -3.87 11.24
N GLN A 124 16.30 -4.79 10.27
CA GLN A 124 17.18 -4.81 9.09
C GLN A 124 17.02 -3.54 8.26
N VAL A 125 15.76 -3.17 7.94
CA VAL A 125 15.44 -1.97 7.16
C VAL A 125 15.92 -0.71 7.86
N ASP A 126 15.70 -0.60 9.17
CA ASP A 126 16.14 0.55 9.95
C ASP A 126 17.66 0.73 9.85
N GLY A 127 18.44 -0.35 10.03
CA GLY A 127 19.89 -0.33 9.89
C GLY A 127 20.37 0.06 8.49
N MET A 128 19.69 -0.41 7.44
CA MET A 128 20.00 -0.05 6.05
C MET A 128 19.74 1.43 5.77
N VAL A 129 18.56 1.93 6.17
CA VAL A 129 18.15 3.32 6.00
C VAL A 129 19.07 4.25 6.79
N GLU A 130 19.37 3.92 8.04
CA GLU A 130 20.28 4.71 8.87
C GLU A 130 21.67 4.81 8.26
N THR A 131 22.20 3.72 7.71
CA THR A 131 23.51 3.67 7.08
C THR A 131 23.53 4.52 5.81
N GLU A 132 22.52 4.38 4.95
CA GLU A 132 22.42 5.16 3.72
C GLU A 132 22.26 6.66 4.03
N LEU A 133 21.39 7.05 4.97
CA LEU A 133 21.22 8.46 5.35
C LEU A 133 22.51 9.07 5.91
N ALA A 134 23.26 8.32 6.72
CA ALA A 134 24.53 8.79 7.28
C ALA A 134 25.63 8.97 6.23
N THR A 135 25.69 8.08 5.24
CA THR A 135 26.74 8.09 4.20
C THR A 135 26.43 9.02 3.03
N SER A 136 25.16 9.35 2.79
CA SER A 136 24.73 10.19 1.66
C SER A 136 24.40 11.63 2.11
N LEU A 137 23.22 11.83 2.69
CA LEU A 137 22.67 13.14 3.05
C LEU A 137 23.44 13.81 4.18
N PHE A 138 23.73 13.06 5.24
CA PHE A 138 24.33 13.57 6.47
C PHE A 138 25.84 13.36 6.55
N ALA A 139 26.48 12.89 5.46
CA ALA A 139 27.93 12.77 5.41
C ALA A 139 28.57 14.15 5.61
N GLU A 140 29.40 14.26 6.64
CA GLU A 140 30.25 15.42 6.86
C GLU A 140 31.18 15.55 5.65
N MET A 141 31.17 16.70 4.98
CA MET A 141 32.13 16.97 3.92
C MET A 141 33.53 16.95 4.53
N VAL A 142 34.24 15.83 4.36
CA VAL A 142 35.68 15.77 4.60
C VAL A 142 36.29 16.80 3.65
N ARG A 143 36.67 17.95 4.20
CA ARG A 143 37.47 18.95 3.48
C ARG A 143 38.78 18.25 3.13
N VAL A 144 38.86 17.74 1.90
CA VAL A 144 40.13 17.32 1.34
C VAL A 144 40.94 18.59 1.11
N GLU A 145 41.73 18.99 2.11
CA GLU A 145 42.81 19.95 1.90
C GLU A 145 43.77 19.30 0.90
N GLN A 146 43.62 19.67 -0.38
CA GLN A 146 44.65 19.42 -1.37
C GLN A 146 45.89 20.21 -0.93
N ILE A 147 46.79 19.57 -0.19
CA ILE A 147 48.14 20.04 0.02
C ILE A 147 48.82 19.98 -1.35
N GLN A 148 48.77 21.10 -2.08
CA GLN A 148 49.65 21.29 -3.23
C GLN A 148 51.07 21.37 -2.67
N SER A 149 51.81 20.27 -2.80
CA SER A 149 53.26 20.28 -2.64
C SER A 149 53.84 21.32 -3.60
N PRO A 150 54.60 22.32 -3.13
CA PRO A 150 55.24 23.26 -4.02
C PRO A 150 56.36 22.51 -4.75
N SER A 151 56.14 22.15 -6.02
CA SER A 151 57.22 21.75 -6.91
C SER A 151 58.17 22.94 -7.12
N GLY A 152 59.46 22.62 -7.19
CA GLY A 152 60.57 23.53 -6.94
C GLY A 152 60.76 24.70 -7.91
N LEU A 153 61.55 25.66 -7.42
CA LEU A 153 62.32 26.67 -8.16
C LEU A 153 61.57 27.63 -9.12
N ALA A 154 60.45 28.20 -8.68
CA ALA A 154 59.92 29.42 -9.28
C ALA A 154 59.57 30.45 -8.19
N ARG A 155 60.60 31.01 -7.53
CA ARG A 155 60.44 31.97 -6.42
C ARG A 155 61.11 33.33 -6.62
N PHE A 156 61.42 33.72 -7.85
CA PHE A 156 61.97 35.05 -8.11
C PHE A 156 61.07 35.81 -9.10
N PHE A 157 60.44 36.87 -8.57
CA PHE A 157 59.66 37.91 -9.25
C PHE A 157 58.20 37.60 -9.63
N LYS A 158 57.28 37.83 -8.68
CA LYS A 158 55.96 38.50 -8.89
C LYS A 158 55.21 38.68 -7.56
N PRO A 159 54.47 39.79 -7.34
CA PRO A 159 53.60 39.91 -6.18
C PRO A 159 52.42 38.94 -6.37
N ARG A 160 52.31 37.99 -5.46
CA ARG A 160 51.36 36.88 -5.53
C ARG A 160 49.97 37.41 -5.16
N ALA A 161 49.17 37.78 -6.16
CA ALA A 161 47.73 37.91 -5.98
C ALA A 161 47.21 36.58 -5.42
N LYS A 162 46.67 36.60 -4.20
CA LYS A 162 45.94 35.47 -3.62
C LYS A 162 44.72 35.20 -4.50
N LYS A 163 44.86 34.35 -5.51
CA LYS A 163 43.70 33.66 -6.10
C LYS A 163 43.15 32.75 -5.01
N LYS A 164 42.16 33.24 -4.26
CA LYS A 164 41.22 32.38 -3.52
C LYS A 164 40.64 31.44 -4.57
N LYS A 165 41.06 30.17 -4.56
CA LYS A 165 40.36 29.12 -5.30
C LYS A 165 38.95 29.10 -4.70
N ALA A 166 37.98 29.55 -5.48
CA ALA A 166 36.57 29.38 -5.15
C ALA A 166 36.33 27.87 -5.11
N VAL A 167 36.14 27.33 -3.91
CA VAL A 167 35.44 26.06 -3.75
C VAL A 167 34.07 26.34 -4.32
N GLN A 168 33.75 25.80 -5.49
CA GLN A 168 32.37 25.78 -5.96
C GLN A 168 31.65 24.84 -5.02
N SER A 169 31.05 25.39 -3.96
CA SER A 169 30.08 24.66 -3.17
C SER A 169 28.91 24.38 -4.11
N GLU A 170 28.67 23.10 -4.37
CA GLU A 170 27.45 22.63 -5.05
C GLU A 170 26.26 23.33 -4.39
N SER A 171 25.33 23.88 -5.19
CA SER A 171 24.15 24.50 -4.61
C SER A 171 23.34 23.41 -3.87
N PRO A 172 22.68 23.74 -2.74
CA PRO A 172 21.86 22.78 -2.01
C PRO A 172 20.85 22.03 -2.89
N GLU A 173 20.31 22.70 -3.91
CA GLU A 173 19.32 22.18 -4.84
C GLU A 173 19.92 21.15 -5.80
N ILE A 174 21.11 21.42 -6.37
CA ILE A 174 21.81 20.46 -7.25
C ILE A 174 22.20 19.21 -6.44
N ARG A 175 22.65 19.40 -5.19
CA ARG A 175 22.96 18.30 -4.29
C ARG A 175 21.74 17.43 -3.99
N GLN A 176 20.57 18.04 -3.74
CA GLN A 176 19.32 17.33 -3.49
C GLN A 176 18.88 16.51 -4.72
N GLN A 177 18.88 17.12 -5.91
CA GLN A 177 18.52 16.42 -7.15
C GLN A 177 19.44 15.23 -7.43
N ARG A 178 20.74 15.37 -7.15
CA ARG A 178 21.72 14.27 -7.30
C ARG A 178 21.45 13.09 -6.38
N PHE A 179 21.00 13.31 -5.14
CA PHE A 179 20.64 12.21 -4.24
C PHE A 179 19.35 11.52 -4.68
N LEU A 180 18.32 12.28 -5.04
CA LEU A 180 17.07 11.71 -5.54
C LEU A 180 17.30 10.86 -6.79
N SER A 181 18.07 11.35 -7.76
CA SER A 181 18.39 10.59 -8.97
C SER A 181 19.27 9.38 -8.68
N SER A 182 20.23 9.50 -7.76
CA SER A 182 21.07 8.37 -7.35
C SER A 182 20.25 7.28 -6.67
N TRP A 183 19.31 7.61 -5.78
CA TRP A 183 18.46 6.61 -5.14
C TRP A 183 17.47 5.99 -6.12
N GLN A 184 16.89 6.76 -7.04
CA GLN A 184 16.05 6.20 -8.09
C GLN A 184 16.85 5.21 -8.94
N GLN A 185 18.05 5.58 -9.39
CA GLN A 185 18.91 4.69 -10.16
C GLN A 185 19.30 3.42 -9.37
N LYS A 186 19.61 3.55 -8.08
CA LYS A 186 19.90 2.38 -7.23
C LYS A 186 18.66 1.49 -7.08
N ALA A 187 17.47 2.07 -6.97
CA ALA A 187 16.22 1.30 -6.90
C ALA A 187 15.98 0.51 -8.19
N ASP A 188 16.14 1.16 -9.34
CA ASP A 188 15.88 0.55 -10.66
C ASP A 188 16.92 -0.51 -11.06
N SER A 189 18.13 -0.43 -10.51
CA SER A 189 19.25 -1.35 -10.83
C SER A 189 19.51 -2.41 -9.76
N SER A 190 18.76 -2.41 -8.66
CA SER A 190 18.94 -3.38 -7.58
C SER A 190 18.29 -4.72 -7.91
N ASP A 191 19.06 -5.80 -7.77
CA ASP A 191 18.55 -7.16 -7.87
C ASP A 191 17.85 -7.62 -6.58
N ASP A 192 18.19 -7.03 -5.41
CA ASP A 192 17.51 -7.30 -4.14
C ASP A 192 16.24 -6.44 -4.03
N PRO A 193 15.04 -7.04 -3.91
CA PRO A 193 13.78 -6.32 -3.73
C PRO A 193 13.75 -5.44 -2.47
N LEU A 194 14.47 -5.82 -1.42
CA LEU A 194 14.53 -5.02 -0.18
C LEU A 194 15.32 -3.74 -0.40
N ASP A 195 16.50 -3.84 -1.00
CA ASP A 195 17.32 -2.68 -1.38
C ASP A 195 16.54 -1.74 -2.31
N ALA A 196 15.88 -2.30 -3.32
CA ALA A 196 15.07 -1.53 -4.26
C ALA A 196 13.96 -0.74 -3.55
N ALA A 197 13.23 -1.39 -2.64
CA ALA A 197 12.18 -0.75 -1.86
C ALA A 197 12.71 0.34 -0.94
N VAL A 198 13.85 0.12 -0.28
CA VAL A 198 14.50 1.12 0.59
C VAL A 198 14.87 2.36 -0.20
N TYR A 199 15.55 2.21 -1.35
CA TYR A 199 15.97 3.35 -2.16
C TYR A 199 14.79 4.12 -2.76
N ARG A 200 13.77 3.41 -3.24
CA ARG A 200 12.54 4.03 -3.74
C ARG A 200 11.81 4.83 -2.66
N MET A 201 11.71 4.28 -1.44
CA MET A 201 11.05 4.99 -0.32
C MET A 201 11.88 6.18 0.18
N LEU A 202 13.21 6.07 0.20
CA LEU A 202 14.10 7.20 0.47
C LEU A 202 13.87 8.34 -0.53
N ALA A 203 13.84 8.03 -1.83
CA ALA A 203 13.58 9.01 -2.88
C ALA A 203 12.18 9.63 -2.72
N LYS A 204 11.16 8.82 -2.50
CA LYS A 204 9.77 9.27 -2.34
C LYS A 204 9.59 10.23 -1.16
N VAL A 205 10.01 9.84 0.05
CA VAL A 205 9.82 10.64 1.27
C VAL A 205 10.63 11.94 1.18
N THR A 206 11.88 11.85 0.74
CA THR A 206 12.77 13.02 0.61
C THR A 206 12.22 13.99 -0.43
N ASN A 207 11.74 13.50 -1.58
CA ASN A 207 11.14 14.33 -2.61
C ASN A 207 9.86 15.01 -2.11
N ALA A 208 8.99 14.28 -1.39
CA ALA A 208 7.76 14.86 -0.84
C ALA A 208 8.05 16.03 0.11
N ILE A 209 9.02 15.87 1.01
CA ILE A 209 9.45 16.94 1.94
C ILE A 209 10.02 18.14 1.17
N ILE A 210 10.86 17.90 0.15
CA ILE A 210 11.42 18.97 -0.68
C ILE A 210 10.32 19.74 -1.42
N VAL A 211 9.34 19.03 -2.00
CA VAL A 211 8.20 19.67 -2.68
C VAL A 211 7.37 20.50 -1.71
N LYS A 212 7.17 20.01 -0.48
CA LYS A 212 6.37 20.70 0.55
C LYS A 212 7.05 21.96 1.10
N HIS A 213 8.36 21.91 1.34
CA HIS A 213 9.10 22.97 2.05
C HIS A 213 10.09 23.76 1.19
N GLY A 214 10.29 23.39 -0.07
CA GLY A 214 11.30 23.95 -0.98
C GLY A 214 12.74 23.50 -0.65
N ARG A 215 12.94 22.71 0.41
CA ARG A 215 14.23 22.13 0.81
C ARG A 215 13.99 20.91 1.69
N LEU A 216 15.01 20.06 1.83
CA LEU A 216 14.96 18.97 2.78
C LEU A 216 14.95 19.50 4.23
N LEU A 217 13.93 19.13 4.99
CA LEU A 217 13.78 19.36 6.42
C LEU A 217 13.65 18.02 7.15
N GLY A 218 13.89 18.03 8.46
CA GLY A 218 13.86 16.83 9.29
C GLY A 218 15.26 16.33 9.65
N ASP A 219 15.37 15.65 10.77
CA ASP A 219 16.59 15.01 11.20
C ASP A 219 16.69 13.59 10.62
N LYS A 220 17.85 12.97 10.80
CA LYS A 220 18.09 11.58 10.36
C LYS A 220 17.05 10.62 10.97
N SER A 221 16.69 10.82 12.24
CA SER A 221 15.82 9.90 12.98
C SER A 221 14.38 9.89 12.46
N LEU A 222 13.84 11.06 12.12
CA LEU A 222 12.51 11.20 11.53
C LEU A 222 12.44 10.57 10.14
N LEU A 223 13.42 10.86 9.28
CA LEU A 223 13.50 10.27 7.94
C LEU A 223 13.62 8.75 8.00
N ALA A 224 14.48 8.23 8.89
CA ALA A 224 14.65 6.80 9.08
C ALA A 224 13.35 6.12 9.48
N ARG A 225 12.65 6.66 10.50
CA ARG A 225 11.37 6.12 10.98
C ARG A 225 10.30 6.12 9.89
N LEU A 226 10.18 7.21 9.13
CA LEU A 226 9.23 7.33 8.04
C LEU A 226 9.48 6.27 6.97
N VAL A 227 10.72 6.22 6.45
CA VAL A 227 11.08 5.28 5.39
C VAL A 227 10.94 3.84 5.87
N CYS A 228 11.41 3.52 7.08
CA CYS A 228 11.30 2.19 7.65
C CYS A 228 9.85 1.72 7.73
N GLY A 229 8.94 2.58 8.24
CA GLY A 229 7.51 2.26 8.30
C GLY A 229 6.88 1.97 6.94
N LEU A 230 7.20 2.78 5.92
CA LEU A 230 6.68 2.58 4.56
C LEU A 230 7.20 1.30 3.91
N VAL A 231 8.50 1.02 4.05
CA VAL A 231 9.11 -0.21 3.53
C VAL A 231 8.53 -1.43 4.24
N CYS A 232 8.35 -1.38 5.56
CA CYS A 232 7.76 -2.48 6.33
C CYS A 232 6.30 -2.76 5.94
N ASN A 233 5.51 -1.73 5.61
CA ASN A 233 4.15 -1.94 5.11
C ASN A 233 4.09 -2.70 3.78
N GLU A 234 5.07 -2.47 2.91
CA GLU A 234 5.14 -3.10 1.59
C GLU A 234 5.82 -4.47 1.69
N ARG A 235 7.11 -4.50 2.01
CA ARG A 235 7.93 -5.72 2.09
C ARG A 235 7.49 -6.64 3.21
N GLY A 236 7.03 -6.09 4.33
CA GLY A 236 6.51 -6.88 5.44
C GLY A 236 5.21 -7.58 5.06
N SER A 237 4.33 -6.96 4.25
CA SER A 237 3.12 -7.61 3.75
C SER A 237 3.47 -8.80 2.88
N GLU A 238 4.40 -8.65 1.93
CA GLU A 238 4.82 -9.74 1.05
C GLU A 238 5.42 -10.92 1.82
N ILE A 239 6.36 -10.64 2.75
CA ILE A 239 6.98 -11.67 3.59
C ILE A 239 5.93 -12.38 4.44
N ILE A 240 4.99 -11.64 5.03
CA ILE A 240 3.88 -12.24 5.79
C ILE A 240 3.02 -13.11 4.88
N GLY A 241 2.70 -12.65 3.67
CA GLY A 241 1.99 -13.41 2.66
C GLY A 241 2.65 -14.77 2.44
N ASP A 242 3.95 -14.78 2.18
CA ASP A 242 4.72 -16.01 1.97
C ASP A 242 4.74 -16.93 3.20
N LEU A 243 4.84 -16.35 4.40
CA LEU A 243 4.80 -17.10 5.66
C LEU A 243 3.45 -17.78 5.90
N ILE A 244 2.33 -17.12 5.55
CA ILE A 244 0.99 -17.67 5.79
C ILE A 244 0.51 -18.59 4.65
N ALA A 245 1.18 -18.56 3.50
CA ALA A 245 0.85 -19.39 2.34
C ALA A 245 0.67 -20.88 2.68
N PRO A 246 1.60 -21.53 3.42
CA PRO A 246 1.49 -22.95 3.73
C PRO A 246 0.32 -23.25 4.68
N TYR A 247 0.02 -22.36 5.62
CA TYR A 247 -1.12 -22.51 6.54
C TYR A 247 -2.46 -22.43 5.81
N ILE A 248 -2.57 -21.53 4.83
CA ILE A 248 -3.77 -21.44 3.97
C ILE A 248 -3.94 -22.71 3.13
N GLN A 249 -2.85 -23.24 2.56
CA GLN A 249 -2.89 -24.50 1.80
C GLN A 249 -3.28 -25.67 2.69
N GLN A 250 -2.73 -25.76 3.90
CA GLN A 250 -3.09 -26.77 4.88
C GLN A 250 -4.57 -26.69 5.24
N ALA A 251 -5.08 -25.48 5.51
CA ALA A 251 -6.48 -25.27 5.81
C ALA A 251 -7.39 -25.65 4.64
N ALA A 252 -7.02 -25.30 3.41
CA ALA A 252 -7.79 -25.69 2.22
C ALA A 252 -7.92 -27.21 2.08
N VAL A 253 -6.87 -27.97 2.40
CA VAL A 253 -6.90 -29.44 2.37
C VAL A 253 -7.74 -30.02 3.51
N GLN A 254 -7.54 -29.55 4.75
CA GLN A 254 -8.19 -30.12 5.94
C GLN A 254 -9.69 -29.76 6.02
N GLU A 255 -10.04 -28.53 5.66
CA GLU A 255 -11.42 -28.04 5.63
C GLU A 255 -12.14 -28.35 4.31
N ALA A 256 -11.44 -29.00 3.36
CA ALA A 256 -11.92 -29.30 2.01
C ALA A 256 -12.42 -28.07 1.23
N TYR A 257 -11.74 -26.93 1.38
CA TYR A 257 -12.05 -25.74 0.58
C TYR A 257 -11.59 -25.93 -0.87
N PRO A 258 -12.43 -25.67 -1.89
CA PRO A 258 -12.02 -25.84 -3.28
C PRO A 258 -10.98 -24.80 -3.66
N VAL A 259 -9.80 -25.26 -4.06
CA VAL A 259 -8.73 -24.40 -4.57
C VAL A 259 -8.98 -24.08 -6.03
N LEU A 260 -8.86 -22.81 -6.40
CA LEU A 260 -9.10 -22.34 -7.75
C LEU A 260 -7.98 -22.83 -8.69
N PRO A 261 -8.33 -23.49 -9.82
CA PRO A 261 -7.35 -24.02 -10.75
C PRO A 261 -6.64 -22.90 -11.52
N ALA A 262 -5.41 -23.16 -11.94
CA ALA A 262 -4.70 -22.33 -12.91
C ALA A 262 -5.29 -22.56 -14.31
N GLN A 263 -5.52 -21.48 -15.04
CA GLN A 263 -6.12 -21.49 -16.37
C GLN A 263 -5.07 -21.10 -17.41
N ARG A 264 -5.00 -21.86 -18.52
CA ARG A 264 -4.10 -21.54 -19.63
C ARG A 264 -4.50 -20.25 -20.34
N GLU A 265 -5.81 -20.04 -20.47
CA GLU A 265 -6.42 -18.87 -21.09
C GLU A 265 -7.43 -18.29 -20.09
N PRO A 266 -6.99 -17.47 -19.13
CA PRO A 266 -7.86 -16.96 -18.08
C PRO A 266 -8.86 -15.94 -18.66
N VAL A 267 -10.15 -16.28 -18.57
CA VAL A 267 -11.25 -15.35 -18.84
C VAL A 267 -11.49 -14.41 -17.66
N VAL A 268 -11.62 -13.12 -17.95
CA VAL A 268 -11.95 -12.07 -16.98
C VAL A 268 -13.33 -11.51 -17.29
N ILE A 269 -14.24 -11.59 -16.34
CA ILE A 269 -15.55 -10.94 -16.38
C ILE A 269 -15.50 -9.73 -15.46
N ASN A 270 -15.75 -8.54 -15.99
CA ASN A 270 -15.76 -7.31 -15.21
C ASN A 270 -17.18 -6.73 -15.15
N ILE A 271 -17.65 -6.38 -13.96
CA ILE A 271 -18.95 -5.77 -13.74
C ILE A 271 -18.76 -4.28 -13.49
N LYS A 272 -19.30 -3.46 -14.40
CA LYS A 272 -19.29 -1.99 -14.27
C LYS A 272 -20.67 -1.48 -13.87
N GLY A 273 -20.70 -0.57 -12.90
CA GLY A 273 -21.93 0.10 -12.48
C GLY A 273 -21.77 0.84 -11.15
N ALA A 274 -22.54 1.92 -10.96
CA ALA A 274 -22.53 2.70 -9.72
C ALA A 274 -22.78 1.84 -8.47
N SER A 275 -22.36 2.32 -7.31
CA SER A 275 -22.75 1.70 -6.04
C SER A 275 -24.27 1.58 -5.95
N ALA A 276 -24.78 0.47 -5.44
CA ALA A 276 -26.22 0.15 -5.37
C ALA A 276 -26.99 0.08 -6.72
N ALA A 277 -26.32 0.10 -7.89
CA ALA A 277 -26.98 0.00 -9.20
C ALA A 277 -27.52 -1.41 -9.56
N GLY A 278 -27.59 -2.33 -8.60
CA GLY A 278 -28.04 -3.70 -8.85
C GLY A 278 -27.02 -4.60 -9.55
N LYS A 279 -25.71 -4.30 -9.51
CA LYS A 279 -24.66 -5.16 -10.11
C LYS A 279 -24.80 -6.64 -9.72
N SER A 280 -25.13 -6.91 -8.45
CA SER A 280 -25.33 -8.27 -7.94
C SER A 280 -26.57 -8.98 -8.49
N THR A 281 -27.58 -8.27 -8.99
CA THR A 281 -28.76 -8.91 -9.63
C THR A 281 -28.40 -9.46 -11.02
N MET A 282 -27.25 -9.11 -11.57
CA MET A 282 -26.72 -9.66 -12.83
C MET A 282 -26.06 -11.03 -12.68
N ARG A 283 -25.81 -11.52 -11.45
CA ARG A 283 -25.14 -12.80 -11.23
C ARG A 283 -25.78 -13.98 -11.97
N PRO A 284 -27.11 -14.18 -11.96
CA PRO A 284 -27.73 -15.26 -12.73
C PRO A 284 -27.45 -15.19 -14.24
N LEU A 285 -27.34 -13.97 -14.77
CA LEU A 285 -26.99 -13.76 -16.18
C LEU A 285 -25.50 -14.05 -16.45
N GLN A 286 -24.63 -13.76 -15.48
CA GLN A 286 -23.20 -14.12 -15.56
C GLN A 286 -23.00 -15.63 -15.53
N HIS A 287 -23.69 -16.34 -14.62
CA HIS A 287 -23.73 -17.80 -14.58
C HIS A 287 -24.15 -18.38 -15.94
N ARG A 288 -25.27 -17.89 -16.48
CA ARG A 288 -25.74 -18.33 -17.80
C ARG A 288 -24.75 -18.03 -18.92
N GLN A 289 -24.08 -16.87 -18.86
CA GLN A 289 -23.05 -16.50 -19.84
C GLN A 289 -21.83 -17.42 -19.74
N THR A 290 -21.38 -17.78 -18.53
CA THR A 290 -20.27 -18.72 -18.35
C THR A 290 -20.61 -20.11 -18.88
N GLU A 291 -21.84 -20.58 -18.66
CA GLU A 291 -22.33 -21.86 -19.20
C GLU A 291 -22.33 -21.87 -20.74
N ILE A 292 -22.80 -20.79 -21.37
CA ILE A 292 -22.82 -20.65 -22.83
C ILE A 292 -21.39 -20.69 -23.41
N LEU A 293 -20.42 -20.12 -22.69
CA LEU A 293 -19.02 -20.12 -23.08
C LEU A 293 -18.29 -21.44 -22.75
N GLY A 294 -18.98 -22.41 -22.15
CA GLY A 294 -18.38 -23.69 -21.73
C GLY A 294 -17.40 -23.55 -20.56
N LEU A 295 -17.50 -22.48 -19.77
CA LEU A 295 -16.67 -22.21 -18.61
C LEU A 295 -17.34 -22.72 -17.33
N ASN A 296 -16.56 -23.30 -16.43
CA ASN A 296 -17.06 -23.70 -15.12
C ASN A 296 -17.05 -22.51 -14.16
N TRP A 297 -18.22 -22.17 -13.60
CA TRP A 297 -18.35 -21.09 -12.61
C TRP A 297 -17.44 -21.29 -11.38
N HIS A 298 -17.22 -22.54 -10.97
CA HIS A 298 -16.43 -22.87 -9.79
C HIS A 298 -14.92 -22.58 -9.97
N ASP A 299 -14.50 -22.25 -11.19
CA ASP A 299 -13.12 -21.91 -11.51
C ASP A 299 -12.87 -20.38 -11.46
N PHE A 300 -13.89 -19.57 -11.13
CA PHE A 300 -13.81 -18.12 -11.02
C PHE A 300 -13.46 -17.65 -9.60
N ALA A 301 -12.40 -16.85 -9.49
CA ALA A 301 -12.13 -16.01 -8.34
C ALA A 301 -13.09 -14.82 -8.33
N LEU A 302 -14.00 -14.77 -7.35
CA LEU A 302 -14.92 -13.65 -7.19
C LEU A 302 -14.26 -12.54 -6.35
N ILE A 303 -13.85 -11.47 -7.02
CA ILE A 303 -13.17 -10.35 -6.40
C ILE A 303 -14.16 -9.21 -6.16
N SER A 304 -14.54 -9.00 -4.90
CA SER A 304 -15.38 -7.87 -4.48
C SER A 304 -14.86 -7.24 -3.17
N PRO A 305 -14.30 -6.02 -3.23
CA PRO A 305 -13.77 -5.32 -2.05
C PRO A 305 -14.82 -5.02 -0.97
N ASP A 306 -16.11 -5.02 -1.32
CA ASP A 306 -17.22 -4.86 -0.36
C ASP A 306 -17.25 -6.01 0.67
N ILE A 307 -16.83 -7.22 0.26
CA ILE A 307 -16.76 -8.39 1.14
C ILE A 307 -15.71 -8.18 2.23
N TRP A 308 -14.56 -7.61 1.89
CA TRP A 308 -13.49 -7.35 2.86
C TRP A 308 -13.96 -6.36 3.93
N ARG A 309 -14.71 -5.32 3.54
CA ARG A 309 -15.31 -4.37 4.50
C ARG A 309 -16.09 -5.09 5.60
N LYS A 310 -16.89 -6.08 5.23
CA LYS A 310 -17.71 -6.86 6.16
C LYS A 310 -16.89 -7.68 7.15
N TYR A 311 -15.66 -8.03 6.78
CA TYR A 311 -14.71 -8.73 7.65
C TYR A 311 -13.89 -7.77 8.51
N LEU A 312 -13.44 -6.64 7.95
CA LEU A 312 -12.56 -5.68 8.63
C LEU A 312 -13.24 -4.94 9.79
N LEU A 313 -14.57 -4.90 9.80
CA LEU A 313 -15.38 -4.21 10.81
C LEU A 313 -16.15 -5.20 11.69
N ASP A 314 -16.08 -4.98 12.99
CA ASP A 314 -17.02 -5.57 13.95
C ASP A 314 -18.28 -4.70 14.01
N TYR A 315 -19.30 -5.08 13.24
CA TYR A 315 -20.56 -4.34 13.12
C TYR A 315 -21.32 -4.23 14.44
N ASP A 316 -21.20 -5.24 15.31
CA ASP A 316 -21.92 -5.27 16.58
C ASP A 316 -21.35 -4.24 17.57
N SER A 317 -20.05 -3.96 17.46
CA SER A 317 -19.36 -2.94 18.25
C SER A 317 -19.59 -1.49 17.78
N LEU A 318 -20.11 -1.26 16.57
CA LEU A 318 -20.15 0.09 15.98
C LEU A 318 -21.18 1.02 16.63
N GLY A 319 -22.22 0.47 17.28
CA GLY A 319 -23.28 1.25 17.87
C GLY A 319 -23.84 2.29 16.88
N PRO A 320 -24.02 3.57 17.26
CA PRO A 320 -24.52 4.62 16.36
C PRO A 320 -23.67 4.88 15.11
N ALA A 321 -22.41 4.44 15.09
CA ALA A 321 -21.50 4.62 13.97
C ALA A 321 -21.76 3.62 12.81
N TYR A 322 -22.65 2.63 12.96
CA TYR A 322 -22.92 1.62 11.93
C TYR A 322 -23.27 2.21 10.55
N LYS A 323 -23.92 3.38 10.52
CA LYS A 323 -24.27 4.10 9.27
C LYS A 323 -23.04 4.56 8.48
N TYR A 324 -21.89 4.66 9.14
CA TYR A 324 -20.61 5.06 8.56
C TYR A 324 -19.70 3.86 8.27
N ALA A 325 -20.18 2.61 8.37
CA ALA A 325 -19.37 1.42 8.10
C ALA A 325 -18.65 1.46 6.74
N GLY A 326 -19.29 2.05 5.72
CA GLY A 326 -18.66 2.31 4.42
C GLY A 326 -17.37 3.13 4.54
N THR A 327 -17.43 4.26 5.22
CA THR A 327 -16.31 5.19 5.39
C THR A 327 -15.28 4.68 6.41
N LEU A 328 -15.71 3.92 7.43
CA LEU A 328 -14.83 3.42 8.50
C LEU A 328 -13.73 2.46 8.04
N ALA A 329 -13.93 1.74 6.94
CA ALA A 329 -12.87 0.94 6.32
C ALA A 329 -12.54 1.44 4.89
N GLY A 330 -13.05 2.61 4.53
CA GLY A 330 -12.98 3.14 3.16
C GLY A 330 -11.56 3.45 2.70
N ASP A 331 -10.68 3.85 3.62
CA ASP A 331 -9.27 4.14 3.32
C ASP A 331 -8.39 2.88 3.31
N GLU A 332 -8.76 1.83 4.06
CA GLU A 332 -7.98 0.59 4.15
C GLU A 332 -8.22 -0.34 2.96
N ILE A 333 -9.47 -0.42 2.48
CA ILE A 333 -9.84 -1.28 1.36
C ILE A 333 -8.99 -1.02 0.11
N PRO A 334 -8.75 0.25 -0.33
CA PRO A 334 -7.87 0.55 -1.44
C PRO A 334 -6.45 0.01 -1.30
N ILE A 335 -5.93 -0.08 -0.06
CA ILE A 335 -4.59 -0.59 0.24
C ILE A 335 -4.57 -2.12 0.05
N ILE A 336 -5.56 -2.83 0.56
CA ILE A 336 -5.70 -4.29 0.37
C ILE A 336 -5.88 -4.61 -1.11
N ASP A 337 -6.68 -3.83 -1.82
CA ASP A 337 -6.95 -4.01 -3.25
C ASP A 337 -5.69 -3.81 -4.10
N ALA A 338 -4.85 -2.82 -3.78
CA ALA A 338 -3.57 -2.62 -4.46
C ALA A 338 -2.62 -3.82 -4.27
N LYS A 339 -2.60 -4.40 -3.07
CA LYS A 339 -1.83 -5.62 -2.78
C LYS A 339 -2.36 -6.83 -3.54
N LEU A 340 -3.69 -6.96 -3.66
CA LEU A 340 -4.30 -8.01 -4.50
C LEU A 340 -3.85 -7.89 -5.96
N ASP A 341 -3.74 -6.67 -6.48
CA ASP A 341 -3.29 -6.44 -7.86
C ASP A 341 -1.83 -6.87 -8.06
N CYS A 342 -0.94 -6.59 -7.10
CA CYS A 342 0.42 -7.14 -7.08
C CYS A 342 0.40 -8.67 -7.05
N TYR A 343 -0.36 -9.26 -6.13
CA TYR A 343 -0.46 -10.72 -5.97
C TYR A 343 -0.93 -11.43 -7.24
N ILE A 344 -1.98 -10.94 -7.89
CA ILE A 344 -2.46 -11.52 -9.15
C ILE A 344 -1.45 -11.32 -10.27
N GLY A 345 -0.72 -10.19 -10.29
CA GLY A 345 0.40 -9.98 -11.21
C GLY A 345 1.45 -11.09 -11.11
N ASP A 346 1.84 -11.42 -9.88
CA ASP A 346 2.83 -12.46 -9.61
C ASP A 346 2.29 -13.84 -9.95
N LYS A 347 1.02 -14.08 -9.62
CA LYS A 347 0.29 -15.29 -10.03
C LYS A 347 0.27 -15.43 -11.55
N ASN A 348 0.14 -14.33 -12.30
CA ASN A 348 0.14 -14.32 -13.76
C ASN A 348 1.52 -14.63 -14.34
N ARG A 349 2.57 -13.99 -13.81
CA ARG A 349 3.97 -14.27 -14.20
C ARG A 349 4.34 -15.74 -14.01
N GLN A 350 3.70 -16.41 -13.05
CA GLN A 350 3.92 -17.83 -12.75
C GLN A 350 2.95 -18.76 -13.51
N GLY A 351 2.06 -18.24 -14.36
CA GLY A 351 1.08 -19.03 -15.11
C GLY A 351 0.03 -19.72 -14.22
N ARG A 352 -0.25 -19.15 -13.05
CA ARG A 352 -1.15 -19.73 -12.03
C ARG A 352 -2.52 -19.07 -11.96
N VAL A 353 -2.82 -18.08 -12.80
CA VAL A 353 -4.06 -17.28 -12.71
C VAL A 353 -5.30 -18.12 -13.02
N SER A 354 -6.34 -17.96 -12.22
CA SER A 354 -7.65 -18.56 -12.40
C SER A 354 -8.56 -17.64 -13.23
N HIS A 355 -9.76 -18.07 -13.59
CA HIS A 355 -10.73 -17.13 -14.13
C HIS A 355 -11.07 -16.06 -13.09
N LEU A 356 -11.35 -14.84 -13.51
CA LEU A 356 -11.60 -13.71 -12.59
C LEU A 356 -12.98 -13.13 -12.84
N LEU A 357 -13.77 -12.96 -11.78
CA LEU A 357 -14.99 -12.17 -11.80
C LEU A 357 -14.80 -10.96 -10.89
N ILE A 358 -14.63 -9.79 -11.50
CA ILE A 358 -14.26 -8.55 -10.82
C ILE A 358 -15.50 -7.69 -10.65
N ASP A 359 -15.91 -7.48 -9.40
CA ASP A 359 -16.99 -6.58 -8.99
C ASP A 359 -16.39 -5.41 -8.18
N ARG A 360 -15.55 -4.61 -8.85
CA ARG A 360 -14.87 -3.46 -8.26
C ARG A 360 -15.45 -2.17 -8.83
N PHE A 361 -15.84 -1.25 -7.94
CA PHE A 361 -16.13 0.13 -8.32
C PHE A 361 -14.85 0.95 -8.22
N ARG A 362 -13.99 0.88 -9.23
CA ARG A 362 -12.92 1.86 -9.41
C ARG A 362 -12.75 2.19 -10.89
N PHE A 363 -12.95 3.47 -11.21
CA PHE A 363 -12.69 4.08 -12.51
C PHE A 363 -11.24 4.61 -12.61
N ASP A 364 -10.37 4.15 -11.71
CA ASP A 364 -9.01 4.64 -11.50
C ASP A 364 -8.03 4.23 -12.63
N SER A 365 -8.54 3.68 -13.74
CA SER A 365 -7.81 3.64 -15.02
C SER A 365 -7.52 5.05 -15.60
N PHE A 366 -7.88 6.13 -14.90
CA PHE A 366 -7.69 7.51 -15.34
C PHE A 366 -7.22 8.49 -14.23
N ALA A 367 -6.46 8.04 -13.21
CA ALA A 367 -5.75 8.98 -12.34
C ALA A 367 -4.39 9.34 -12.98
N PRO A 368 -4.18 10.57 -13.49
CA PRO A 368 -2.88 10.99 -13.97
C PRO A 368 -2.03 11.34 -12.76
N GLY A 369 -1.16 10.42 -12.35
CA GLY A 369 -0.25 10.58 -11.23
C GLY A 369 0.86 9.56 -11.31
N HIS A 370 2.00 10.02 -11.79
CA HIS A 370 3.32 9.41 -11.87
C HIS A 370 3.60 8.24 -10.89
N ASP A 371 4.27 7.22 -11.42
CA ASP A 371 4.61 5.90 -10.84
C ASP A 371 3.57 4.79 -11.03
N THR A 372 2.75 4.90 -12.07
CA THR A 372 2.15 3.72 -12.71
C THR A 372 3.18 3.15 -13.68
N GLU A 373 4.02 2.23 -13.21
CA GLU A 373 4.65 1.29 -14.13
C GLU A 373 3.54 0.69 -15.01
N GLU A 374 3.75 0.70 -16.32
CA GLU A 374 2.83 0.10 -17.28
C GLU A 374 2.45 -1.31 -16.82
N GLY A 375 1.17 -1.48 -16.47
CA GLY A 375 0.63 -2.76 -16.00
C GLY A 375 0.32 -2.86 -14.51
N SER A 376 0.29 -1.80 -13.69
CA SER A 376 -0.10 -1.94 -12.28
C SER A 376 -1.56 -2.38 -12.02
N ASN A 377 -2.46 -2.21 -13.00
CA ASN A 377 -3.89 -2.47 -12.84
C ASN A 377 -4.31 -3.79 -13.53
N LEU A 378 -5.13 -4.61 -12.85
CA LEU A 378 -5.64 -5.88 -13.39
C LEU A 378 -6.27 -5.74 -14.78
N LEU A 379 -7.00 -4.66 -15.02
CA LEU A 379 -7.71 -4.44 -16.27
C LEU A 379 -6.79 -4.14 -17.46
N THR A 380 -5.63 -3.53 -17.21
CA THR A 380 -4.63 -3.27 -18.26
C THR A 380 -3.73 -4.47 -18.52
N ARG A 381 -3.65 -5.44 -17.59
CA ARG A 381 -2.81 -6.65 -17.73
C ARG A 381 -3.42 -7.76 -18.59
N PHE A 382 -4.74 -7.87 -18.64
CA PHE A 382 -5.43 -8.98 -19.34
C PHE A 382 -6.09 -8.55 -20.67
N GLY A 383 -5.94 -7.29 -21.08
CA GLY A 383 -6.41 -6.79 -22.37
C GLY A 383 -5.25 -6.62 -23.34
N HIS A 384 -4.94 -7.67 -24.11
CA HIS A 384 -4.12 -7.58 -25.31
C HIS A 384 -4.96 -7.91 -26.53
#